data_AF-A0A089NI17-F1
#
_entry.id   AF-A0A089NI17-F1
#
_cell.length_a   1.000
_cell.length_b   1.000
_cell.length_c   1.000
_cell.angle_alpha   90.00
_cell.angle_beta   90.00
_cell.angle_gamma   90.00
#
_symmetry.space_group_name_H-M   'P 1'
#
loop_
_entity.id
_entity.type
_entity.pdbx_description
1 polymer ?
#
loop_
_entity_poly.entity_id
_entity_poly.type
_entity_poly.pdbx_seq_one_letter_code
_entity_poly.pdbx_strand_id
1 'polypeptide(L)'
;MSMTPEREIRVNLLDGSEVIMNTGDRVLFQASRPGAIPLSVEAELIVDDLLAALEEAQQQIKELQEGNRSACESRDMAYRSRDEAIVTSNQHYKQAFFLNEGLAEAQQTIARQREILKFYATQGNYNWHKIMSYEECESSEIHRDRGKLARTILEEGETQP
;
A
#
# COMPACT_ATOMS: atom_id res chain seq x y z
N MET A 1 -6.12 -46.91 28.43
CA MET A 1 -7.36 -46.11 28.35
C MET A 1 -8.36 -46.74 29.29
N SER A 2 -8.79 -46.02 30.33
CA SER A 2 -9.75 -46.49 31.33
C SER A 2 -11.16 -46.33 30.77
N MET A 3 -11.85 -47.44 30.47
CA MET A 3 -13.30 -47.41 30.22
C MET A 3 -13.98 -47.20 31.57
N THR A 4 -14.61 -46.05 31.78
CA THR A 4 -15.49 -45.86 32.92
C THR A 4 -16.63 -46.87 32.83
N PRO A 5 -16.91 -47.64 33.89
CA PRO A 5 -17.97 -48.63 33.87
C PRO A 5 -19.31 -47.93 33.68
N GLU A 6 -20.11 -48.45 32.75
CA GLU A 6 -21.49 -48.02 32.56
C GLU A 6 -22.27 -48.14 33.87
N ARG A 7 -22.89 -47.04 34.29
CA ARG A 7 -23.69 -46.96 35.52
C ARG A 7 -25.10 -46.54 35.14
N GLU A 8 -26.07 -47.30 35.63
CA GLU A 8 -27.48 -46.93 35.62
C GLU A 8 -27.72 -45.86 36.70
N ILE A 9 -28.21 -44.69 36.28
CA ILE A 9 -28.59 -43.58 37.16
C ILE A 9 -30.11 -43.47 37.12
N ARG A 10 -30.73 -43.49 38.29
CA ARG A 10 -32.17 -43.28 38.46
C ARG A 10 -32.42 -41.93 39.11
N VAL A 11 -33.19 -41.08 38.45
CA VAL A 11 -33.51 -39.72 38.91
C VAL A 11 -35.02 -39.56 38.98
N ASN A 12 -35.53 -39.18 40.15
CA ASN A 12 -36.92 -38.78 40.30
C ASN A 12 -37.06 -37.30 39.91
N LEU A 13 -37.96 -37.01 38.97
CA LEU A 13 -38.28 -35.66 38.54
C LEU A 13 -39.33 -35.02 39.46
N LEU A 14 -39.43 -33.69 39.38
CA LEU A 14 -40.35 -32.89 40.21
C LEU A 14 -41.83 -33.21 39.96
N ASP A 15 -42.15 -33.81 38.81
CA ASP A 15 -43.49 -34.28 38.45
C ASP A 15 -43.82 -35.70 38.97
N GLY A 16 -42.88 -36.33 39.68
CA GLY A 16 -43.02 -37.67 40.22
C GLY A 16 -42.75 -38.80 39.23
N SER A 17 -42.28 -38.49 38.02
CA SER A 17 -41.79 -39.49 37.07
C SER A 17 -40.34 -39.91 37.37
N GLU A 18 -40.00 -41.16 37.05
CA GLU A 18 -38.66 -41.71 37.24
C GLU A 18 -37.95 -41.80 35.88
N VAL A 19 -36.78 -41.17 35.77
CA VAL A 19 -35.90 -41.25 34.61
C VAL A 19 -34.77 -42.21 34.91
N ILE A 20 -34.61 -43.22 34.06
CA ILE A 20 -33.51 -44.17 34.12
C ILE A 20 -32.58 -43.89 32.95
N MET A 21 -31.33 -43.56 33.23
CA MET A 21 -30.30 -43.28 32.22
C MET A 21 -29.09 -44.18 32.43
N ASN A 22 -28.56 -44.76 31.35
CA ASN A 22 -27.25 -45.40 31.37
C ASN A 22 -26.22 -44.36 30.93
N THR A 23 -25.09 -44.23 31.62
CA THR A 23 -24.01 -43.31 31.22
C THR A 23 -23.45 -43.56 29.81
N GLY A 24 -23.72 -44.72 29.20
CA GLY A 24 -23.39 -45.01 27.80
C GLY A 24 -24.47 -44.61 26.79
N ASP A 25 -25.76 -44.69 27.17
CA ASP A 25 -26.90 -44.48 26.27
C ASP A 25 -27.74 -43.28 26.74
N ARG A 26 -27.88 -42.29 25.85
CA ARG A 26 -28.80 -41.16 26.04
C ARG A 26 -30.20 -41.72 26.38
N VAL A 27 -30.68 -41.37 27.58
CA VAL A 27 -31.99 -41.67 28.21
C VAL A 27 -32.92 -42.62 27.41
N LEU A 28 -33.07 -43.86 27.86
CA LEU A 28 -33.88 -44.87 27.14
C LEU A 28 -35.33 -45.01 27.65
N PHE A 29 -35.65 -44.73 28.92
CA PHE A 29 -37.03 -44.92 29.41
C PHE A 29 -37.42 -43.95 30.56
N GLN A 30 -38.60 -43.33 30.42
CA GLN A 30 -39.32 -42.65 31.50
C GLN A 30 -40.41 -43.61 32.01
N ALA A 31 -40.35 -44.01 33.28
CA ALA A 31 -41.45 -44.74 33.92
C ALA A 31 -42.48 -43.72 34.41
N SER A 32 -43.49 -43.44 33.59
CA SER A 32 -44.60 -42.56 33.94
C SER A 32 -45.53 -43.23 34.94
N ARG A 33 -45.76 -42.59 36.10
CA ARG A 33 -46.81 -42.99 37.06
C ARG A 33 -48.20 -42.76 36.45
N PRO A 34 -49.26 -43.44 36.93
CA PRO A 34 -50.63 -43.16 36.52
C PRO A 34 -50.98 -41.69 36.80
N GLY A 35 -51.19 -40.89 35.74
CA GLY A 35 -51.47 -39.45 35.81
C GLY A 35 -50.34 -38.54 35.31
N ALA A 36 -49.16 -39.06 34.98
CA ALA A 36 -48.11 -38.28 34.32
C ALA A 36 -48.46 -38.03 32.84
N ILE A 37 -48.20 -36.82 32.35
CA ILE A 37 -48.39 -36.44 30.95
C ILE A 37 -47.30 -37.15 30.14
N PRO A 38 -47.64 -37.99 29.14
CA PRO A 38 -46.63 -38.59 28.28
C PRO A 38 -45.93 -37.48 27.49
N LEU A 39 -44.63 -37.31 27.72
CA LEU A 39 -43.77 -36.52 26.85
C LEU A 39 -43.47 -37.34 25.59
N SER A 40 -44.37 -37.30 24.61
CA SER A 40 -44.06 -37.82 23.29
C SER A 40 -43.14 -36.83 22.59
N VAL A 41 -41.85 -37.12 22.61
CA VAL A 41 -40.88 -36.40 21.78
C VAL A 41 -40.90 -37.05 20.40
N GLU A 42 -41.37 -36.30 19.41
CA GLU A 42 -41.29 -36.71 18.01
C GLU A 42 -39.85 -36.55 17.54
N ALA A 43 -39.07 -37.63 17.65
CA ALA A 43 -37.66 -37.64 17.29
C ALA A 43 -37.41 -37.24 15.82
N GLU A 44 -38.37 -37.52 14.93
CA GLU A 44 -38.32 -37.14 13.51
C GLU A 44 -38.29 -35.61 13.34
N LEU A 45 -39.14 -34.87 14.07
CA LEU A 45 -39.16 -33.40 14.02
C LEU A 45 -37.83 -32.79 14.51
N ILE A 46 -37.24 -33.35 15.56
CA ILE A 46 -35.94 -32.87 16.07
C ILE A 46 -34.83 -33.11 15.06
N VAL A 47 -34.85 -34.25 14.36
CA VAL A 47 -33.85 -34.57 13.33
C VAL A 47 -34.00 -33.61 12.14
N ASP A 48 -35.23 -33.34 11.70
CA ASP A 48 -35.49 -32.42 10.60
C ASP A 48 -35.02 -30.99 10.92
N ASP A 49 -35.30 -30.50 12.13
CA ASP A 49 -34.83 -29.18 12.58
C ASP A 49 -33.29 -29.10 12.63
N LEU A 50 -32.63 -30.17 13.09
CA LEU A 50 -31.16 -30.24 13.13
C LEU A 50 -30.54 -30.28 11.72
N LEU A 51 -31.17 -31.00 10.78
CA LEU A 51 -30.73 -31.04 9.40
C LEU A 51 -30.89 -29.67 8.73
N ALA A 52 -32.03 -28.99 8.93
CA ALA A 52 -32.26 -27.64 8.42
C ALA A 52 -31.22 -26.64 8.97
N ALA A 53 -30.95 -26.68 10.28
CA ALA A 53 -29.93 -25.81 10.89
C ALA A 53 -28.51 -26.12 10.37
N LEU A 54 -28.20 -27.40 10.10
CA LEU A 54 -26.92 -27.80 9.53
C LEU A 54 -26.76 -27.30 8.09
N GLU A 55 -27.79 -27.41 7.27
CA GLU A 55 -27.80 -26.88 5.89
C GLU A 55 -27.62 -25.36 5.88
N GLU A 56 -28.33 -24.63 6.75
CA GLU A 56 -28.18 -23.19 6.89
C GLU A 56 -26.74 -22.81 7.30
N ALA A 57 -26.18 -23.49 8.30
CA ALA A 57 -24.80 -23.25 8.73
C ALA A 57 -23.78 -23.53 7.62
N GLN A 58 -23.97 -24.60 6.84
CA GLN A 58 -23.11 -24.92 5.69
C GLN A 58 -23.18 -23.84 4.61
N GLN A 59 -24.38 -23.31 4.34
CA GLN A 59 -24.57 -22.23 3.39
C GLN A 59 -23.89 -20.93 3.86
N GLN A 60 -24.05 -20.56 5.14
CA GLN A 60 -23.37 -19.40 5.72
C GLN A 60 -21.84 -19.53 5.68
N ILE A 61 -21.30 -20.72 5.96
CA ILE A 61 -19.85 -20.98 5.86
C ILE A 61 -19.36 -20.74 4.43
N LYS A 62 -20.12 -21.21 3.43
CA LYS A 62 -19.77 -21.03 2.03
C LYS A 62 -19.75 -19.55 1.63
N GLU A 63 -20.75 -18.79 2.04
CA GLU A 63 -20.82 -17.34 1.80
C GLU A 63 -19.65 -16.60 2.44
N LEU A 64 -19.30 -16.94 3.69
CA LEU A 64 -18.14 -16.37 4.37
C LEU A 64 -16.82 -16.74 3.68
N GLN A 65 -16.69 -17.96 3.15
CA GLN A 65 -15.51 -18.37 2.39
C GLN A 65 -15.37 -17.60 1.08
N GLU A 66 -16.46 -17.39 0.36
CA GLU A 66 -16.49 -16.59 -0.87
C GLU A 66 -16.20 -15.11 -0.56
N GLY A 67 -16.79 -14.56 0.50
CA GLY A 67 -16.53 -13.20 0.97
C GLY A 67 -15.06 -12.99 1.37
N ASN A 68 -14.47 -13.92 2.12
CA ASN A 68 -13.04 -13.88 2.47
C ASN A 68 -12.14 -13.97 1.24
N ARG A 69 -12.49 -14.80 0.24
CA ARG A 69 -11.74 -14.88 -1.01
C ARG A 69 -11.73 -13.54 -1.73
N SER A 70 -12.91 -12.92 -1.91
CA SER A 70 -13.05 -11.62 -2.56
C SER A 70 -12.33 -10.50 -1.81
N ALA A 71 -12.35 -10.52 -0.47
CA ALA A 71 -11.62 -9.58 0.36
C ALA A 71 -10.10 -9.73 0.19
N CYS A 72 -9.59 -10.96 0.13
CA CYS A 72 -8.17 -11.23 -0.14
C CYS A 72 -7.74 -10.71 -1.52
N GLU A 73 -8.52 -10.99 -2.57
CA GLU A 73 -8.25 -10.51 -3.93
C GLU A 73 -8.25 -8.97 -4.01
N SER A 74 -9.24 -8.34 -3.37
CA SER A 74 -9.33 -6.87 -3.31
C SER A 74 -8.13 -6.25 -2.59
N ARG A 75 -7.69 -6.87 -1.49
CA ARG A 75 -6.51 -6.44 -0.75
C ARG A 75 -5.24 -6.56 -1.59
N ASP A 76 -5.07 -7.65 -2.32
CA ASP A 76 -3.90 -7.86 -3.18
C ASP A 76 -3.84 -6.85 -4.32
N MET A 77 -4.98 -6.50 -4.92
CA MET A 77 -5.07 -5.42 -5.90
C MET A 77 -4.69 -4.06 -5.29
N ALA A 78 -5.16 -3.76 -4.08
CA ALA A 78 -4.82 -2.51 -3.39
C ALA A 78 -3.31 -2.41 -3.10
N TYR A 79 -2.65 -3.51 -2.72
CA TYR A 79 -1.20 -3.51 -2.52
C TYR A 79 -0.43 -3.26 -3.82
N ARG A 80 -0.82 -3.92 -4.92
CA ARG A 80 -0.20 -3.68 -6.24
C ARG A 80 -0.35 -2.23 -6.68
N SER A 81 -1.57 -1.68 -6.58
CA SER A 81 -1.83 -0.28 -6.94
C SER A 81 -1.01 0.69 -6.09
N ARG A 82 -0.87 0.41 -4.78
CA ARG A 82 -0.01 1.21 -3.89
C ARG A 82 1.45 1.16 -4.33
N ASP A 83 1.97 -0.03 -4.63
CA ASP A 83 3.37 -0.20 -5.01
C ASP A 83 3.67 0.47 -6.37
N GLU A 84 2.74 0.40 -7.32
CA GLU A 84 2.81 1.16 -8.58
C GLU A 84 2.85 2.68 -8.32
N ALA A 85 1.96 3.20 -7.48
CA ALA A 85 1.93 4.61 -7.13
C ALA A 85 3.24 5.09 -6.49
N ILE A 86 3.87 4.28 -5.65
CA ILE A 86 5.18 4.57 -5.04
C ILE A 86 6.25 4.65 -6.13
N VAL A 87 6.28 3.69 -7.07
CA VAL A 87 7.26 3.69 -8.17
C VAL A 87 7.10 4.93 -9.04
N THR A 88 5.87 5.27 -9.44
CA THR A 88 5.58 6.45 -10.26
C THR A 88 5.95 7.74 -9.53
N SER A 89 5.60 7.85 -8.25
CA SER A 89 5.97 9.01 -7.42
C SER A 89 7.50 9.20 -7.34
N ASN A 90 8.24 8.11 -7.09
CA ASN A 90 9.69 8.13 -7.06
C ASN A 90 10.31 8.52 -8.41
N GLN A 91 9.70 8.13 -9.53
CA GLN A 91 10.14 8.57 -10.86
C GLN A 91 9.94 10.08 -11.04
N HIS A 92 8.81 10.64 -10.60
CA HIS A 92 8.56 12.08 -10.64
C HIS A 92 9.54 12.86 -9.76
N TYR A 93 9.85 12.37 -8.56
CA TYR A 93 10.87 13.01 -7.71
C TYR A 93 12.24 13.03 -8.38
N LYS A 94 12.65 11.93 -9.03
CA LYS A 94 13.91 11.89 -9.79
C LYS A 94 13.92 12.91 -10.92
N GLN A 95 12.84 13.01 -11.69
CA GLN A 95 12.71 13.99 -12.77
C GLN A 95 12.80 15.43 -12.24
N ALA A 96 12.09 15.73 -11.15
CA ALA A 96 12.13 17.05 -10.52
C ALA A 96 13.53 17.40 -10.01
N PHE A 97 14.25 16.42 -9.45
CA PHE A 97 15.63 16.59 -9.01
C PHE A 97 16.54 17.01 -10.18
N PHE A 98 16.54 16.26 -11.30
CA PHE A 98 17.35 16.60 -12.48
C PHE A 98 16.98 17.96 -13.09
N LEU A 99 15.69 18.30 -13.15
CA LEU A 99 15.26 19.62 -13.62
C LEU A 99 15.78 20.75 -12.72
N ASN A 100 15.86 20.51 -11.41
CA ASN A 100 16.36 21.50 -10.46
C ASN A 100 17.88 21.69 -10.60
N GLU A 101 18.64 20.62 -10.85
CA GLU A 101 20.07 20.71 -11.18
C GLU A 101 20.28 21.53 -12.46
N GLY A 102 19.57 21.21 -13.55
CA GLY A 102 19.66 21.98 -14.79
C GLY A 102 19.24 23.44 -14.65
N LEU A 103 18.26 23.74 -13.78
CA LEU A 103 17.87 25.11 -13.47
C LEU A 103 18.99 25.86 -12.74
N ALA A 104 19.66 25.21 -11.78
CA ALA A 104 20.76 25.81 -11.04
C ALA A 104 21.94 26.15 -11.97
N GLU A 105 22.30 25.24 -12.88
CA GLU A 105 23.31 25.47 -13.91
C GLU A 105 22.94 26.64 -14.84
N ALA A 106 21.69 26.70 -15.28
CA ALA A 106 21.21 27.79 -16.13
C ALA A 106 21.27 29.13 -15.40
N GLN A 107 20.90 29.16 -14.12
CA GLN A 107 21.00 30.36 -13.27
C GLN A 107 22.44 30.83 -13.09
N GLN A 108 23.38 29.93 -12.83
CA GLN A 108 24.81 30.25 -12.74
C GLN A 108 25.32 30.81 -14.08
N THR A 109 24.92 30.21 -15.20
CA THR A 109 25.32 30.67 -16.53
C THR A 109 24.79 32.07 -16.84
N ILE A 110 23.52 32.35 -16.52
CA ILE A 110 22.94 33.70 -16.64
C ILE A 110 23.68 34.69 -15.74
N ALA A 111 24.02 34.32 -14.51
CA ALA A 111 24.77 35.18 -13.60
C ALA A 111 26.14 35.55 -14.19
N ARG A 112 26.90 34.58 -14.70
CA ARG A 112 28.19 34.78 -15.40
C ARG A 112 28.04 35.72 -16.60
N GLN A 113 27.07 35.45 -17.47
CA GLN A 113 26.81 36.31 -18.65
C GLN A 113 26.46 37.74 -18.26
N ARG A 114 25.67 37.94 -17.18
CA ARG A 114 25.35 39.28 -16.66
C ARG A 114 26.58 40.02 -16.14
N GLU A 115 27.53 39.35 -15.51
CA GLU A 115 28.78 39.97 -15.06
C GLU A 115 29.62 40.43 -16.25
N ILE A 116 29.74 39.61 -17.29
CA ILE A 116 30.43 39.95 -18.53
C ILE A 116 29.79 41.20 -19.16
N LEU A 117 28.46 41.23 -19.29
CA LEU A 117 27.74 42.38 -19.84
C LEU A 117 27.93 43.64 -19.00
N LYS A 118 27.89 43.53 -17.66
CA LYS A 118 28.16 44.65 -16.76
C LYS A 118 29.57 45.20 -16.96
N PHE A 119 30.57 44.33 -17.09
CA PHE A 119 31.95 44.74 -17.38
C PHE A 119 32.03 45.56 -18.68
N TYR A 120 31.40 45.09 -19.76
CA TYR A 120 31.36 45.83 -21.02
C TYR A 120 30.58 47.15 -20.93
N ALA A 121 29.52 47.20 -20.11
CA ALA A 121 28.72 48.40 -19.91
C ALA A 121 29.42 49.47 -19.04
N THR A 122 30.18 49.09 -18.01
CA THR A 122 30.88 50.02 -17.11
C THR A 122 32.18 50.57 -17.67
N GLN A 123 32.82 49.88 -18.63
CA GLN A 123 34.03 50.40 -19.29
C GLN A 123 33.77 51.54 -20.29
N GLY A 124 32.56 52.10 -20.35
CA GLY A 124 32.29 53.33 -21.12
C GLY A 124 32.77 53.22 -22.57
N ASN A 125 32.57 52.07 -23.21
CA ASN A 125 33.08 51.87 -24.56
C ASN A 125 32.12 52.49 -25.58
N TYR A 126 32.26 53.80 -25.78
CA TYR A 126 31.74 54.58 -26.89
C TYR A 126 32.32 54.14 -28.25
N ASN A 127 32.53 52.84 -28.50
CA ASN A 127 33.16 52.36 -29.74
C ASN A 127 32.82 50.93 -30.16
N TRP A 128 31.89 50.22 -29.52
CA TRP A 128 31.46 48.91 -30.04
C TRP A 128 30.72 49.00 -31.38
N HIS A 129 30.25 50.20 -31.73
CA HIS A 129 29.69 50.53 -33.05
C HIS A 129 30.73 50.94 -34.09
N LYS A 130 31.97 51.21 -33.68
CA LYS A 130 33.04 51.51 -34.61
C LYS A 130 33.64 50.17 -35.01
N ILE A 131 33.07 49.61 -36.07
CA ILE A 131 33.56 48.41 -36.76
C ILE A 131 35.02 48.69 -37.13
N MET A 132 35.94 48.32 -36.24
CA MET A 132 37.35 48.17 -36.58
C MET A 132 37.43 46.92 -37.44
N SER A 133 38.24 46.96 -38.50
CA SER A 133 38.38 45.82 -39.40
C SER A 133 38.93 44.60 -38.63
N TYR A 134 38.73 43.40 -39.15
CA TYR A 134 39.21 42.16 -38.52
C TYR A 134 40.73 42.21 -38.21
N GLU A 135 41.50 42.94 -39.03
CA GLU A 135 42.95 43.15 -38.88
C GLU A 135 43.33 44.09 -37.72
N GLU A 136 42.50 45.08 -37.42
CA GLU A 136 42.70 46.01 -36.28
C GLU A 136 42.36 45.35 -34.93
N CYS A 137 41.52 44.31 -34.96
CA CYS A 137 41.14 43.54 -33.77
C CYS A 137 42.24 42.54 -33.36
N GLU A 138 42.95 41.94 -34.33
CA GLU A 138 44.08 41.02 -34.06
C GLU A 138 45.36 41.71 -33.59
N SER A 139 45.55 42.99 -33.94
CA SER A 139 46.77 43.77 -33.65
C SER A 139 46.75 44.47 -32.29
N SER A 140 45.62 44.49 -31.58
CA SER A 140 45.51 45.06 -30.24
C SER A 140 45.82 44.02 -29.15
N GLU A 141 46.96 44.15 -28.48
CA GLU A 141 47.33 43.33 -27.31
C GLU A 141 46.24 43.33 -26.22
N ILE A 142 45.57 44.47 -26.03
CA ILE A 142 44.51 44.64 -25.05
C ILE A 142 43.29 43.76 -25.38
N HIS A 143 42.90 43.69 -26.66
CA HIS A 143 41.78 42.83 -27.09
C HIS A 143 42.16 41.35 -27.13
N ARG A 144 43.43 41.03 -27.43
CA ARG A 144 43.96 39.66 -27.43
C ARG A 144 44.03 39.07 -26.02
N ASP A 145 44.56 39.82 -25.05
CA ASP A 145 44.71 39.35 -23.67
C ASP A 145 43.37 39.32 -22.92
N ARG A 146 42.48 40.27 -23.19
CA ARG A 146 41.14 40.29 -22.58
C ARG A 146 40.19 39.27 -23.22
N GLY A 147 40.33 38.99 -24.51
CA GLY A 147 39.65 37.87 -25.18
C GLY A 147 40.14 36.50 -24.70
N LYS A 148 41.40 36.38 -24.29
CA LYS A 148 41.93 35.21 -23.58
C LYS A 148 41.35 35.09 -22.18
N LEU A 149 41.34 36.16 -21.38
CA LEU A 149 40.78 36.14 -20.01
C LEU A 149 39.29 35.76 -20.00
N ALA A 150 38.50 36.32 -20.92
CA ALA A 150 37.09 35.96 -21.07
C ALA A 150 36.91 34.48 -21.50
N ARG A 151 37.80 33.96 -22.35
CA ARG A 151 37.82 32.53 -22.71
C ARG A 151 38.21 31.64 -21.53
N THR A 152 39.24 32.01 -20.76
CA THR A 152 39.66 31.26 -19.57
C THR A 152 38.56 31.17 -18.52
N ILE A 153 37.81 32.26 -18.28
CA ILE A 153 36.67 32.26 -17.36
C ILE A 153 35.53 31.34 -17.85
N LEU A 154 35.35 31.21 -19.17
CA LEU A 154 34.36 30.30 -19.77
C LEU A 154 34.82 28.85 -19.69
N GLU A 155 36.09 28.57 -20.02
CA GLU A 155 36.67 27.22 -20.06
C GLU A 155 36.88 26.62 -18.66
N GLU A 156 37.32 27.39 -17.66
CA GLU A 156 37.45 26.93 -16.26
C GLU A 156 36.08 26.54 -15.66
N GLY A 157 35.00 27.15 -16.15
CA GLY A 157 33.63 26.86 -15.75
C GLY A 157 32.96 25.69 -16.49
N GLU A 158 33.58 25.13 -17.54
CA GLU A 158 33.14 23.91 -18.23
C GLU A 158 33.77 22.63 -17.62
N THR A 159 34.80 22.78 -16.78
CA THR A 159 35.53 21.66 -16.17
C THR A 159 35.09 21.26 -14.75
N GLN A 160 34.04 21.87 -14.20
CA GLN A 160 33.43 21.39 -12.94
C GLN A 160 32.29 20.40 -13.25
N PRO A 161 32.29 19.21 -12.61
CA PRO A 161 31.43 18.07 -12.95
C PRO A 161 29.95 18.33 -12.70
#